data_AF-A0A1C3ZT48-F1
#
_entry.id   AF-A0A1C3ZT48-F1
#
_cell.length_a   1.000
_cell.length_b   1.000
_cell.length_c   1.000
_cell.angle_alpha   90.00
_cell.angle_beta   90.00
_cell.angle_gamma   90.00
#
_symmetry.space_group_name_H-M   'P 1'
#
loop_
_entity.id
_entity.type
_entity.pdbx_description
1 polymer ?
#
loop_
_entity_poly.entity_id
_entity_poly.type
_entity_poly.pdbx_seq_one_letter_code
_entity_poly.pdbx_strand_id
1 'polypeptide(L)'
;MVKLKVMLFVVPIIAIIAIIVVIVPSCSSRGELCLFGTVKSTFNDYKNAYWQSVDNKKSKASKLDIKKCSQEAENARIVLINIFTQLCTDGHISQEYLPDAVWIQHNYIENYYFGKSTEKLTGTTEQILTKFLAYDDNDNFPSVDRLNKACARYIPKDGILYHYPEIGPDIPFYTNYYFEQCMIKNNFESIAPVTTKTYCKGIGW
;
A
#
# COMPACT_ATOMS: atom_id res chain seq x y z
N MET A 1 -24.05 35.33 62.04
CA MET A 1 -24.55 35.93 60.78
C MET A 1 -23.71 35.66 59.52
N VAL A 2 -22.62 34.86 59.57
CA VAL A 2 -21.76 34.60 58.39
C VAL A 2 -22.12 33.30 57.64
N LYS A 3 -22.60 32.26 58.35
CA LYS A 3 -22.92 30.95 57.76
C LYS A 3 -24.11 30.96 56.76
N LEU A 4 -25.05 31.90 56.91
CA LEU A 4 -26.26 31.93 56.08
C LEU A 4 -26.03 32.55 54.69
N LYS A 5 -25.06 33.47 54.56
CA LYS A 5 -24.71 34.08 53.26
C LYS A 5 -23.92 33.13 52.36
N VAL A 6 -23.06 32.28 52.92
CA VAL A 6 -22.27 31.31 52.15
C VAL A 6 -23.17 30.24 51.54
N MET A 7 -24.20 29.79 52.25
CA MET A 7 -25.15 28.79 51.75
C MET A 7 -25.98 29.29 50.55
N LEU A 8 -26.33 30.58 50.50
CA LEU A 8 -27.16 31.13 49.42
C LEU A 8 -26.44 31.22 48.06
N PHE A 9 -25.10 31.26 48.05
CA PHE A 9 -24.31 31.31 46.82
C PHE A 9 -23.78 29.94 46.40
N VAL A 10 -23.53 29.03 47.35
CA VAL A 10 -22.98 27.70 47.05
C VAL A 10 -24.04 26.79 46.40
N VAL A 11 -25.30 26.89 46.82
CA VAL A 11 -26.40 26.07 46.27
C VAL A 11 -26.67 26.33 44.78
N PRO A 12 -26.78 27.58 44.27
CA PRO A 12 -26.97 27.80 42.84
C PRO A 12 -25.73 27.42 42.01
N ILE A 13 -24.52 27.57 42.55
CA ILE A 13 -23.28 27.16 41.87
C ILE A 13 -23.22 25.63 41.71
N ILE A 14 -23.55 24.89 42.77
CA ILE A 14 -23.63 23.42 42.71
C ILE A 14 -24.74 22.97 41.76
N ALA A 15 -25.88 23.68 41.72
CA ALA A 15 -26.95 23.39 40.78
C ALA A 15 -26.51 23.62 39.33
N ILE A 16 -25.77 24.70 39.04
CA ILE A 16 -25.20 24.97 37.71
C ILE A 16 -24.17 23.90 37.32
N ILE A 17 -23.28 23.51 38.25
CA ILE A 17 -22.29 22.45 38.01
C ILE A 17 -22.98 21.10 37.79
N ALA A 18 -24.03 20.78 38.56
CA ALA A 18 -24.81 19.56 38.35
C ALA A 18 -25.55 19.56 37.01
N ILE A 19 -26.08 20.70 36.56
CA ILE A 19 -26.69 20.85 35.23
C ILE A 19 -25.63 20.63 34.13
N ILE A 20 -24.43 21.21 34.26
CA ILE A 20 -23.32 20.98 33.32
C ILE A 20 -22.91 19.50 33.32
N VAL A 21 -22.77 18.88 34.49
CA VAL A 21 -22.37 17.47 34.65
C VAL A 21 -23.46 16.49 34.19
N VAL A 22 -24.73 16.88 34.12
CA VAL A 22 -25.85 16.05 33.62
C VAL A 22 -26.14 16.28 32.14
N ILE A 23 -25.85 17.46 31.60
CA ILE A 23 -25.96 17.73 30.15
C ILE A 23 -24.79 17.11 29.38
N VAL A 24 -23.59 17.05 29.97
CA VAL A 24 -22.36 16.58 29.32
C VAL A 24 -22.23 15.05 29.11
N PRO A 25 -22.80 14.12 29.90
CA PRO A 25 -22.60 12.68 29.67
C PRO A 25 -23.50 12.13 28.56
N SER A 26 -24.49 12.90 28.11
CA SER A 26 -25.47 12.46 27.09
C SER A 26 -24.96 12.57 25.64
N CYS A 27 -23.73 13.04 25.42
CA CYS A 27 -23.13 13.16 24.09
C CYS A 27 -22.10 12.06 23.75
N SER A 28 -22.09 10.95 24.49
CA SER A 28 -21.16 9.82 24.24
C SER A 28 -21.73 8.78 23.26
N SER A 29 -22.10 9.20 22.05
CA SER A 29 -21.99 8.27 20.90
C SER A 29 -21.93 8.90 19.51
N ARG A 30 -22.46 10.11 19.24
CA ARG A 30 -22.43 10.71 17.87
C ARG A 30 -22.51 12.26 17.81
N GLY A 31 -21.98 12.98 18.79
CA GLY A 31 -22.02 14.45 18.78
C GLY A 31 -20.88 15.04 19.60
N GLU A 32 -19.70 15.16 19.01
CA GLU A 32 -18.60 15.87 19.63
C GLU A 32 -19.02 17.35 19.82
N LEU A 33 -19.18 17.77 21.08
CA LEU A 33 -19.33 19.18 21.43
C LEU A 33 -18.01 19.91 21.14
N CYS A 34 -17.88 20.39 19.90
CA CYS A 34 -16.70 21.15 19.49
C CYS A 34 -16.76 22.57 20.05
N LEU A 35 -16.28 22.74 21.28
CA LEU A 35 -16.30 24.01 22.02
C LEU A 35 -15.63 25.18 21.27
N PHE A 36 -14.69 24.90 20.37
CA PHE A 36 -13.96 25.90 19.58
C PHE A 36 -14.31 25.88 18.08
N GLY A 37 -15.45 25.29 17.73
CA GLY A 37 -15.90 25.11 16.35
C GLY A 37 -15.29 23.88 15.67
N THR A 38 -15.68 23.65 14.42
CA THR A 38 -15.26 22.49 13.63
C THR A 38 -14.35 22.88 12.47
N VAL A 39 -13.52 21.93 12.03
CA VAL A 39 -12.79 21.99 10.76
C VAL A 39 -13.19 20.78 9.91
N LYS A 40 -13.50 21.03 8.64
CA LYS A 40 -13.71 19.96 7.66
C LYS A 40 -12.39 19.70 6.96
N SER A 41 -11.96 18.45 6.94
CA SER A 41 -10.81 18.03 6.15
C SER A 41 -11.26 16.96 5.16
N THR A 42 -10.84 17.13 3.90
CA THR A 42 -11.14 16.21 2.80
C THR A 42 -9.93 15.34 2.54
N PHE A 43 -10.13 14.04 2.45
CA PHE A 43 -9.07 13.07 2.15
C PHE A 43 -9.56 12.09 1.09
N ASN A 44 -8.63 11.60 0.27
CA ASN A 44 -8.90 10.54 -0.68
C ASN A 44 -9.05 9.20 0.07
N ASP A 45 -10.15 8.51 -0.17
CA ASP A 45 -10.41 7.19 0.38
C ASP A 45 -9.88 6.12 -0.58
N TYR A 46 -8.56 5.93 -0.55
CA TYR A 46 -7.90 4.92 -1.37
C TYR A 46 -8.40 3.49 -1.10
N LYS A 47 -8.95 3.22 0.10
CA LYS A 47 -9.51 1.91 0.44
C LYS A 47 -10.77 1.59 -0.38
N ASN A 48 -11.56 2.61 -0.69
CA ASN A 48 -12.77 2.48 -1.51
C ASN A 48 -12.55 2.94 -2.95
N ALA A 49 -11.30 2.98 -3.40
CA ALA A 49 -10.97 3.27 -4.79
C ALA A 49 -11.59 2.24 -5.73
N TYR A 50 -12.01 2.69 -6.90
CA TYR A 50 -12.58 1.83 -7.93
C TYR A 50 -12.10 2.26 -9.31
N TRP A 51 -12.14 1.34 -10.26
CA TRP A 51 -11.77 1.63 -11.64
C TRP A 51 -12.98 2.08 -12.44
N GLN A 52 -12.80 3.14 -13.22
CA GLN A 52 -13.84 3.77 -14.04
C GLN A 52 -13.35 3.90 -15.48
N SER A 53 -14.23 3.65 -16.44
CA SER A 53 -13.90 3.84 -17.85
C SER A 53 -13.67 5.32 -18.15
N VAL A 54 -12.57 5.62 -18.81
CA VAL A 54 -12.18 6.96 -19.27
C VAL A 54 -13.16 7.44 -20.36
N ASP A 55 -13.54 6.56 -21.28
CA ASP A 55 -14.43 6.85 -22.40
C ASP A 55 -15.88 7.06 -21.95
N ASN A 56 -16.31 6.26 -20.96
CA ASN A 56 -17.63 6.37 -20.36
C ASN A 56 -17.49 6.58 -18.86
N LYS A 57 -17.29 7.86 -18.47
CA LYS A 57 -17.11 8.37 -17.09
C LYS A 57 -18.22 8.03 -16.07
N LYS A 58 -19.13 7.10 -16.41
CA LYS A 58 -20.17 6.58 -15.54
C LYS A 58 -20.07 5.07 -15.31
N SER A 59 -19.37 4.31 -16.16
CA SER A 59 -19.25 2.86 -16.00
C SER A 59 -18.02 2.50 -15.18
N LYS A 60 -18.26 1.89 -14.02
CA LYS A 60 -17.21 1.17 -13.28
C LYS A 60 -16.73 -0.03 -14.10
N ALA A 61 -15.46 -0.40 -13.93
CA ALA A 61 -14.94 -1.64 -14.47
C ALA A 61 -15.83 -2.83 -14.06
N SER A 62 -16.16 -3.68 -15.03
CA SER A 62 -16.97 -4.85 -14.74
C SER A 62 -16.15 -5.87 -13.94
N LYS A 63 -16.84 -6.82 -13.30
CA LYS A 63 -16.15 -7.95 -12.64
C LYS A 63 -15.29 -8.75 -13.64
N LEU A 64 -15.68 -8.78 -14.91
CA LEU A 64 -14.94 -9.48 -15.95
C LEU A 64 -13.62 -8.75 -16.27
N ASP A 65 -13.66 -7.42 -16.38
CA ASP A 65 -12.47 -6.59 -16.61
C ASP A 65 -11.47 -6.74 -15.48
N ILE A 66 -11.96 -6.64 -14.23
CA ILE A 66 -11.13 -6.84 -13.03
C ILE A 66 -10.52 -8.24 -13.05
N LYS A 67 -11.32 -9.29 -13.29
CA LYS A 67 -10.82 -10.68 -13.31
C LYS A 67 -9.77 -10.89 -14.40
N LYS A 68 -9.98 -10.31 -15.59
CA LYS A 68 -9.02 -10.38 -16.70
C LYS A 68 -7.68 -9.75 -16.31
N CYS A 69 -7.70 -8.51 -15.80
CA CYS A 69 -6.47 -7.84 -15.38
C CYS A 69 -5.81 -8.48 -14.16
N SER A 70 -6.58 -9.05 -13.24
CA SER A 70 -6.02 -9.85 -12.14
C SER A 70 -5.32 -11.11 -12.64
N GLN A 71 -5.87 -11.78 -13.65
CA GLN A 71 -5.22 -12.95 -14.25
C GLN A 71 -3.93 -12.57 -14.99
N GLU A 72 -3.93 -11.44 -15.71
CA GLU A 72 -2.74 -10.94 -16.39
C GLU A 72 -1.62 -10.60 -15.39
N ALA A 73 -1.97 -9.92 -14.29
CA ALA A 73 -1.04 -9.63 -13.21
C ALA A 73 -0.50 -10.90 -12.53
N GLU A 74 -1.35 -11.91 -12.34
CA GLU A 74 -0.94 -13.19 -11.77
C GLU A 74 -0.01 -13.96 -12.72
N ASN A 75 -0.28 -13.93 -14.02
CA ASN A 75 0.62 -14.51 -15.02
C ASN A 75 2.00 -13.83 -14.98
N ALA A 76 2.05 -12.50 -14.88
CA ALA A 76 3.30 -11.77 -14.73
C ALA A 76 4.07 -12.17 -13.46
N ARG A 77 3.36 -12.40 -12.34
CA ARG A 77 3.94 -12.90 -11.09
C ARG A 77 4.56 -14.29 -11.29
N ILE A 78 3.86 -15.20 -11.97
CA ILE A 78 4.34 -16.55 -12.29
C ILE A 78 5.61 -16.48 -13.14
N VAL A 79 5.64 -15.61 -14.16
CA VAL A 79 6.84 -15.40 -14.99
C VAL A 79 8.04 -14.95 -14.14
N LEU A 80 7.85 -13.99 -13.23
CA LEU A 80 8.91 -13.56 -12.31
C LEU A 80 9.40 -14.69 -11.40
N ILE A 81 8.50 -15.53 -10.91
CA ILE A 81 8.85 -16.73 -10.11
C ILE A 81 9.68 -17.70 -10.94
N ASN A 82 9.32 -17.95 -12.20
CA ASN A 82 10.07 -18.85 -13.07
C ASN A 82 11.46 -18.31 -13.37
N ILE A 83 11.59 -17.01 -13.65
CA ILE A 83 12.88 -16.32 -13.82
C ILE A 83 13.74 -16.48 -12.56
N PHE A 84 13.18 -16.21 -11.37
CA PHE A 84 13.91 -16.38 -10.12
C PHE A 84 14.33 -17.83 -9.90
N THR A 85 13.45 -18.79 -10.21
CA THR A 85 13.74 -20.22 -10.10
C THR A 85 14.89 -20.63 -11.02
N GLN A 86 14.94 -20.14 -12.26
CA GLN A 86 16.06 -20.40 -13.18
C GLN A 86 17.37 -19.77 -12.69
N LEU A 87 17.33 -18.51 -12.23
CA LEU A 87 18.50 -17.88 -11.62
C LEU A 87 19.02 -18.70 -10.42
N CYS A 88 18.12 -19.32 -9.66
CA CYS A 88 18.46 -20.17 -8.52
C CYS A 88 19.00 -21.55 -8.91
N THR A 89 18.51 -22.18 -9.98
CA THR A 89 18.98 -23.51 -10.41
C THR A 89 20.23 -23.43 -11.27
N ASP A 90 20.23 -22.53 -12.25
CA ASP A 90 21.17 -22.52 -13.36
C ASP A 90 22.16 -21.36 -13.26
N GLY A 91 21.90 -20.38 -12.39
CA GLY A 91 22.70 -19.17 -12.23
C GLY A 91 22.56 -18.16 -13.37
N HIS A 92 21.69 -18.43 -14.35
CA HIS A 92 21.46 -17.59 -15.52
C HIS A 92 20.01 -17.72 -16.01
N ILE A 93 19.55 -16.74 -16.79
CA ILE A 93 18.23 -16.71 -17.41
C ILE A 93 18.33 -17.38 -18.79
N SER A 94 17.48 -18.37 -19.03
CA SER A 94 17.42 -19.05 -20.33
C SER A 94 16.88 -18.13 -21.44
N GLN A 95 17.14 -18.49 -22.70
CA GLN A 95 16.65 -17.73 -23.87
C GLN A 95 15.12 -17.64 -23.94
N GLU A 96 14.40 -18.59 -23.34
CA GLU A 96 12.93 -18.59 -23.28
C GLU A 96 12.41 -17.41 -22.45
N TYR A 97 13.03 -17.12 -21.30
CA TYR A 97 12.60 -16.09 -20.37
C TYR A 97 13.34 -14.75 -20.52
N LEU A 98 14.39 -14.71 -21.34
CA LEU A 98 15.16 -13.48 -21.58
C LEU A 98 14.30 -12.31 -22.09
N PRO A 99 13.34 -12.49 -23.02
CA PRO A 99 12.45 -11.40 -23.44
C PRO A 99 11.63 -10.83 -22.30
N ASP A 100 11.07 -11.68 -21.43
CA ASP A 100 10.29 -11.25 -20.28
C ASP A 100 11.16 -10.56 -19.23
N ALA A 101 12.37 -11.08 -18.99
CA ALA A 101 13.36 -10.49 -18.09
C ALA A 101 13.75 -9.06 -18.53
N VAL A 102 14.02 -8.88 -19.83
CA VAL A 102 14.30 -7.58 -20.44
C VAL A 102 13.08 -6.66 -20.35
N TRP A 103 11.88 -7.19 -20.58
CA TRP A 103 10.65 -6.41 -20.43
C TRP A 103 10.46 -5.91 -19.00
N ILE A 104 10.65 -6.79 -18.00
CA ILE A 104 10.53 -6.45 -16.57
C ILE A 104 11.56 -5.38 -16.20
N GLN A 105 12.80 -5.53 -16.66
CA GLN A 105 13.84 -4.54 -16.47
C GLN A 105 13.37 -3.16 -16.96
N HIS A 106 13.02 -3.04 -18.24
CA HIS A 106 12.75 -1.73 -18.83
C HIS A 106 11.39 -1.14 -18.42
N ASN A 107 10.34 -1.95 -18.29
CA ASN A 107 8.99 -1.44 -18.05
C ASN A 107 8.68 -1.26 -16.56
N TYR A 108 9.12 -2.21 -15.73
CA TYR A 108 8.85 -2.15 -14.30
C TYR A 108 10.03 -1.57 -13.52
N ILE A 109 11.23 -2.15 -13.64
CA ILE A 109 12.35 -1.79 -12.76
C ILE A 109 12.84 -0.37 -13.06
N GLU A 110 13.13 -0.07 -14.32
CA GLU A 110 13.67 1.22 -14.75
C GLU A 110 12.68 2.37 -14.61
N ASN A 111 11.46 2.15 -15.10
CA ASN A 111 10.46 3.20 -15.24
C ASN A 111 9.59 3.40 -13.99
N TYR A 112 9.37 2.36 -13.18
CA TYR A 112 8.45 2.41 -12.04
C TYR A 112 9.15 2.23 -10.69
N TYR A 113 10.04 1.23 -10.55
CA TYR A 113 10.62 0.88 -9.25
C TYR A 113 11.77 1.80 -8.81
N PHE A 114 12.82 1.90 -9.62
CA PHE A 114 14.01 2.71 -9.29
C PHE A 114 13.94 4.15 -9.79
N GLY A 115 12.97 4.49 -10.63
CA GLY A 115 12.78 5.84 -11.18
C GLY A 115 14.06 6.42 -11.77
N LYS A 116 14.48 6.00 -12.96
CA LYS A 116 15.69 6.49 -13.66
C LYS A 116 17.00 6.52 -12.86
N SER A 117 17.10 5.87 -11.69
CA SER A 117 18.36 5.77 -10.95
C SER A 117 19.38 4.93 -11.72
N THR A 118 20.42 5.55 -12.25
CA THR A 118 21.39 4.92 -13.16
C THR A 118 22.31 3.91 -12.47
N GLU A 119 22.60 4.09 -11.18
CA GLU A 119 23.46 3.20 -10.40
C GLU A 119 22.84 1.80 -10.22
N LYS A 120 21.54 1.76 -9.92
CA LYS A 120 20.79 0.53 -9.71
C LYS A 120 20.52 -0.25 -11.00
N LEU A 121 20.65 0.43 -12.14
CA LEU A 121 20.44 -0.11 -13.49
C LEU A 121 21.74 -0.50 -14.20
N THR A 122 22.88 -0.44 -13.50
CA THR A 122 24.16 -0.87 -14.06
C THR A 122 24.34 -2.38 -13.90
N GLY A 123 24.58 -3.07 -15.03
CA GLY A 123 24.88 -4.49 -15.08
C GLY A 123 24.22 -5.20 -16.26
N THR A 124 24.35 -6.53 -16.31
CA THR A 124 23.52 -7.38 -17.18
C THR A 124 22.08 -7.45 -16.67
N THR A 125 21.13 -7.87 -17.50
CA THR A 125 19.72 -8.05 -17.10
C THR A 125 19.58 -8.95 -15.87
N GLU A 126 20.39 -10.01 -15.77
CA GLU A 126 20.42 -10.91 -14.62
C GLU A 126 20.89 -10.21 -13.34
N GLN A 127 21.93 -9.38 -13.44
CA GLN A 127 22.44 -8.60 -12.32
C GLN A 127 21.39 -7.58 -11.84
N ILE A 128 20.73 -6.90 -12.77
CA ILE A 128 19.68 -5.92 -12.45
C ILE A 128 18.48 -6.61 -11.79
N LEU A 129 18.04 -7.75 -12.33
CA LEU A 129 16.94 -8.53 -11.74
C LEU A 129 17.31 -9.09 -10.38
N THR A 130 18.53 -9.59 -10.19
CA THR A 130 19.00 -10.10 -8.90
C THR A 130 19.02 -9.00 -7.84
N LYS A 131 19.48 -7.79 -8.20
CA LYS A 131 19.41 -6.61 -7.32
C LYS A 131 17.97 -6.27 -6.96
N PHE A 132 17.09 -6.24 -7.95
CA PHE A 132 15.67 -5.97 -7.75
C PHE A 132 15.02 -6.99 -6.79
N LEU A 133 15.29 -8.28 -6.99
CA LEU A 133 14.75 -9.38 -6.18
C LEU A 133 15.32 -9.41 -4.76
N ALA A 134 16.42 -8.72 -4.50
CA ALA A 134 17.08 -8.70 -3.20
C ALA A 134 16.54 -7.65 -2.21
N TYR A 135 15.59 -6.79 -2.65
CA TYR A 135 14.94 -5.75 -1.84
C TYR A 135 15.86 -5.05 -0.80
N ASP A 136 17.11 -4.76 -1.18
CA ASP A 136 18.10 -4.16 -0.29
C ASP A 136 18.33 -2.70 -0.72
N ASP A 137 18.02 -1.78 0.18
CA ASP A 137 18.17 -0.34 -0.07
C ASP A 137 19.65 0.09 -0.16
N ASN A 138 20.59 -0.76 0.29
CA ASN A 138 22.02 -0.43 0.40
C ASN A 138 22.87 -0.75 -0.83
N ASP A 139 22.27 -1.02 -2.00
CA ASP A 139 22.96 -1.30 -3.28
C ASP A 139 23.97 -2.47 -3.28
N ASN A 140 24.05 -3.20 -2.18
CA ASN A 140 24.88 -4.39 -2.08
C ASN A 140 24.18 -5.54 -2.81
N PHE A 141 24.89 -6.15 -3.76
CA PHE A 141 24.47 -7.44 -4.30
C PHE A 141 24.20 -8.40 -3.13
N PRO A 142 23.09 -9.16 -3.15
CA PRO A 142 22.88 -10.18 -2.15
C PRO A 142 24.10 -11.11 -2.17
N SER A 143 24.67 -11.40 -1.00
CA SER A 143 25.73 -12.40 -0.93
C SER A 143 25.21 -13.72 -1.52
N VAL A 144 26.09 -14.51 -2.13
CA VAL A 144 25.74 -15.81 -2.71
C VAL A 144 24.98 -16.69 -1.71
N ASP A 145 25.36 -16.64 -0.43
CA ASP A 145 24.65 -17.34 0.65
C ASP A 145 23.23 -16.84 0.90
N ARG A 146 22.98 -15.52 0.82
CA ARG A 146 21.63 -14.95 0.97
C ARG A 146 20.73 -15.39 -0.19
N LEU A 147 21.25 -15.34 -1.42
CA LEU A 147 20.53 -15.80 -2.60
C LEU A 147 20.21 -17.30 -2.50
N ASN A 148 21.20 -18.14 -2.17
CA ASN A 148 21.02 -19.59 -2.00
C ASN A 148 19.94 -19.94 -0.95
N LYS A 149 19.90 -19.21 0.17
CA LYS A 149 18.87 -19.40 1.20
C LYS A 149 17.48 -18.98 0.70
N ALA A 150 17.38 -17.89 -0.05
CA ALA A 150 16.10 -17.46 -0.65
C ALA A 150 15.60 -18.46 -1.70
N CYS A 151 16.51 -19.03 -2.50
CA CYS A 151 16.22 -20.06 -3.50
C CYS A 151 15.60 -21.32 -2.89
N ALA A 152 16.01 -21.71 -1.68
CA ALA A 152 15.48 -22.89 -1.00
C ALA A 152 13.97 -22.82 -0.69
N ARG A 153 13.35 -21.63 -0.75
CA ARG A 153 11.89 -21.47 -0.68
C ARG A 153 11.16 -22.04 -1.90
N TYR A 154 11.76 -21.87 -3.08
CA TYR A 154 11.15 -22.19 -4.37
C TYR A 154 11.69 -23.51 -4.94
N ILE A 155 12.91 -23.87 -4.56
CA ILE A 155 13.56 -25.15 -4.89
C ILE A 155 14.02 -25.78 -3.57
N PRO A 156 13.11 -26.43 -2.82
CA PRO A 156 13.47 -27.03 -1.54
C PRO A 156 14.50 -28.14 -1.76
N LYS A 157 15.64 -28.03 -1.07
CA LYS A 157 16.59 -29.13 -0.90
C LYS A 157 16.23 -29.87 0.38
N ASP A 158 16.14 -31.20 0.30
CA ASP A 158 15.87 -32.08 1.44
C ASP A 158 14.60 -31.74 2.24
N GLY A 159 13.61 -31.09 1.60
CA GLY A 159 12.35 -30.68 2.23
C GLY A 159 12.46 -29.49 3.18
N ILE A 160 13.62 -28.82 3.26
CA ILE A 160 13.81 -27.64 4.10
C ILE A 160 13.38 -26.39 3.32
N LEU A 161 12.34 -25.73 3.82
CA LEU A 161 11.85 -24.45 3.31
C LEU A 161 12.41 -23.31 4.16
N TYR A 162 13.22 -22.44 3.55
CA TYR A 162 13.65 -21.20 4.17
C TYR A 162 12.75 -20.07 3.69
N HIS A 163 12.23 -19.25 4.60
CA HIS A 163 11.57 -18.00 4.25
C HIS A 163 12.50 -16.84 4.56
N TYR A 164 13.10 -16.25 3.52
CA TYR A 164 13.85 -15.00 3.63
C TYR A 164 12.95 -13.86 3.16
N PRO A 165 12.46 -12.99 4.07
CA PRO A 165 11.47 -11.97 3.72
C PRO A 165 12.01 -10.86 2.82
N GLU A 166 13.33 -10.70 2.75
CA GLU A 166 13.99 -9.63 2.00
C GLU A 166 14.38 -10.03 0.57
N ILE A 167 14.31 -11.31 0.20
CA ILE A 167 14.77 -11.77 -1.13
C ILE A 167 13.75 -12.72 -1.76
N GLY A 168 13.27 -12.36 -2.95
CA GLY A 168 12.47 -13.25 -3.79
C GLY A 168 11.45 -12.54 -4.67
N PRO A 169 10.73 -13.32 -5.51
CA PRO A 169 9.78 -12.82 -6.51
C PRO A 169 8.41 -12.42 -5.92
N ASP A 170 8.17 -12.63 -4.63
CA ASP A 170 6.95 -12.21 -3.93
C ASP A 170 7.00 -10.72 -3.60
N ILE A 171 6.96 -9.87 -4.64
CA ILE A 171 7.06 -8.42 -4.52
C ILE A 171 5.64 -7.83 -4.64
N PRO A 172 5.02 -7.37 -3.54
CA PRO A 172 3.61 -6.96 -3.56
C PRO A 172 3.28 -5.86 -4.58
N PHE A 173 4.23 -4.95 -4.79
CA PHE A 173 4.08 -3.83 -5.73
C PHE A 173 4.15 -4.27 -7.21
N TYR A 174 4.81 -5.39 -7.50
CA TYR A 174 4.99 -5.88 -8.86
C TYR A 174 3.65 -6.33 -9.47
N THR A 175 2.89 -7.17 -8.75
CA THR A 175 1.57 -7.62 -9.21
C THR A 175 0.60 -6.46 -9.33
N ASN A 176 0.63 -5.51 -8.39
CA ASN A 176 -0.24 -4.33 -8.43
C ASN A 176 0.06 -3.47 -9.67
N TYR A 177 1.33 -3.26 -10.00
CA TYR A 177 1.71 -2.51 -11.20
C TYR A 177 1.13 -3.13 -12.47
N TYR A 178 1.28 -4.44 -12.69
CA TYR A 178 0.75 -5.09 -13.89
C TYR A 178 -0.77 -5.02 -13.96
N PHE A 179 -1.44 -5.15 -12.82
CA PHE A 179 -2.88 -4.96 -12.74
C PHE A 179 -3.27 -3.54 -13.18
N GLU A 180 -2.60 -2.51 -12.63
CA GLU A 180 -2.82 -1.11 -12.98
C GLU A 180 -2.55 -0.83 -14.47
N GLN A 181 -1.44 -1.32 -15.02
CA GLN A 181 -1.11 -1.16 -16.44
C GLN A 181 -2.16 -1.84 -17.34
N CYS A 182 -2.65 -3.02 -16.97
CA CYS A 182 -3.73 -3.66 -17.70
C CYS A 182 -5.01 -2.81 -17.66
N MET A 183 -5.38 -2.27 -16.49
CA MET A 183 -6.56 -1.41 -16.37
C MET A 183 -6.42 -0.16 -17.25
N ILE A 184 -5.27 0.52 -17.20
CA ILE A 184 -4.97 1.70 -18.04
C ILE A 184 -5.05 1.36 -19.53
N LYS A 185 -4.46 0.24 -19.95
CA LYS A 185 -4.49 -0.24 -21.35
C LYS A 185 -5.91 -0.54 -21.85
N ASN A 186 -6.83 -0.90 -20.94
CA ASN A 186 -8.24 -1.11 -21.26
C ASN A 186 -9.09 0.17 -21.02
N ASN A 187 -8.47 1.36 -21.05
CA ASN A 187 -9.13 2.67 -20.87
C ASN A 187 -9.86 2.83 -19.54
N PHE A 188 -9.27 2.33 -18.44
CA PHE A 188 -9.75 2.59 -17.10
C PHE A 188 -8.79 3.50 -16.31
N GLU A 189 -9.37 4.34 -15.47
CA GLU A 189 -8.67 5.15 -14.47
C GLU A 189 -9.10 4.78 -13.05
N SER A 190 -8.17 4.87 -12.10
CA SER A 190 -8.46 4.62 -10.68
C SER A 190 -9.02 5.88 -10.04
N ILE A 191 -10.23 5.79 -9.50
CA ILE A 191 -10.93 6.87 -8.82
C ILE A 191 -10.98 6.58 -7.32
N ALA A 192 -10.26 7.37 -6.53
CA ALA A 192 -10.39 7.37 -5.07
C ALA A 192 -11.50 8.37 -4.66
N PRO A 193 -12.62 7.91 -4.09
CA PRO A 193 -13.67 8.83 -3.64
C PRO A 193 -13.16 9.73 -2.52
N VAL A 194 -13.59 10.98 -2.49
CA VAL A 194 -13.21 11.92 -1.43
C VAL A 194 -14.16 11.74 -0.25
N THR A 195 -13.61 11.47 0.94
CA THR A 195 -14.37 11.54 2.20
C THR A 195 -14.06 12.85 2.91
N THR A 196 -15.11 13.49 3.43
CA THR A 196 -14.98 14.64 4.32
C THR A 196 -15.17 14.18 5.75
N LYS A 197 -14.17 14.40 6.60
CA LYS A 197 -14.30 14.21 8.05
C LYS A 197 -14.34 15.57 8.73
N THR A 198 -15.20 15.68 9.73
CA THR A 198 -15.31 16.87 10.56
C THR A 198 -14.57 16.60 11.86
N TYR A 199 -13.67 17.48 12.24
CA TYR A 199 -12.91 17.41 13.47
C TYR A 199 -13.23 18.63 14.32
N CYS A 200 -13.24 18.49 15.65
CA CYS A 200 -13.25 19.64 16.53
C CYS A 200 -11.93 20.39 16.48
N LYS A 201 -11.98 21.73 16.46
CA LYS A 201 -10.81 22.56 16.65
C LYS A 201 -10.33 22.43 18.10
N GLY A 202 -9.02 22.24 18.27
CA GLY A 202 -8.36 22.33 19.57
C GLY A 202 -8.10 23.78 19.98
N ILE A 203 -7.71 24.00 21.24
CA ILE A 203 -7.19 25.30 21.67
C ILE A 203 -5.85 25.53 20.95
N GLY A 204 -5.78 26.59 20.14
CA GLY A 204 -4.57 26.95 19.39
C GLY A 204 -4.51 26.47 17.92
N TRP A 205 -5.63 25.97 17.38
CA TRP A 205 -5.80 25.79 15.93
C TRP A 205 -5.89 27.12 15.17
#